data_AF-A0A672RUW8-F1
#
_entry.id   AF-A0A672RUW8-F1
#
_cell.length_a   1.000
_cell.length_b   1.000
_cell.length_c   1.000
_cell.angle_alpha   90.00
_cell.angle_beta   90.00
_cell.angle_gamma   90.00
#
_symmetry.space_group_name_H-M   'P 1'
#
loop_
_entity.id
_entity.type
_entity.pdbx_description
1 polymer ?
#
loop_
_entity_poly.entity_id
_entity_poly.type
_entity_poly.pdbx_seq_one_letter_code
_entity_poly.pdbx_strand_id
1 'polypeptide(L)'
;CDKVEKNRNYQAAVNADNLGIKLNRKIPALFSNRAACHLKLRNLHKAIEDSSQALELLTPAVAANAPARLKAHVRRGTAFCELQLYVEGTGLYSISMQNTSTSAVI
;
A
#
# COMPACT_ATOMS: atom_id res chain seq x y z
N CYS A 1 17.05 14.60 6.94
CA CYS A 1 16.18 15.37 6.04
C CYS A 1 15.58 14.53 4.89
N ASP A 2 16.30 13.52 4.41
CA ASP A 2 15.98 12.77 3.18
C ASP A 2 14.64 12.00 3.19
N LYS A 3 14.19 11.50 4.35
CA LYS A 3 12.94 10.73 4.46
C LYS A 3 11.71 11.59 4.19
N VAL A 4 11.72 12.84 4.66
CA VAL A 4 10.60 13.77 4.49
C VAL A 4 10.47 14.17 3.02
N GLU A 5 11.59 14.43 2.35
CA GLU A 5 11.62 14.74 0.92
C GLU A 5 11.12 13.57 0.08
N LYS A 6 11.58 12.34 0.37
CA LYS A 6 11.08 11.13 -0.30
C LYS A 6 9.57 10.96 -0.11
N ASN A 7 9.05 11.15 1.10
CA ASN A 7 7.61 11.08 1.37
C ASN A 7 6.83 12.15 0.59
N ARG A 8 7.35 13.37 0.51
CA ARG A 8 6.75 14.45 -0.29
C ARG A 8 6.68 14.08 -1.77
N ASN A 9 7.74 13.47 -2.29
CA ASN A 9 7.79 13.03 -3.69
C ASN A 9 6.80 11.88 -3.94
N TYR A 10 6.67 10.92 -3.02
CA TYR A 10 5.65 9.87 -3.12
C TYR A 10 4.23 10.44 -3.08
N GLN A 11 3.97 11.46 -2.26
CA GLN A 11 2.66 12.11 -2.21
C GLN A 11 2.36 12.86 -3.51
N ALA A 12 3.35 13.53 -4.10
CA ALA A 12 3.21 14.16 -5.40
C ALA A 12 2.93 13.14 -6.51
N ALA A 13 3.61 11.99 -6.49
CA ALA A 13 3.36 10.89 -7.42
C ALA A 13 1.93 10.34 -7.29
N VAL A 14 1.44 10.12 -6.05
CA VAL A 14 0.05 9.72 -5.80
C VAL A 14 -0.93 10.73 -6.40
N ASN A 15 -0.65 12.02 -6.28
CA ASN A 15 -1.53 13.06 -6.85
C ASN A 15 -1.53 13.03 -8.39
N ALA A 16 -0.37 12.82 -9.02
CA ALA A 16 -0.26 12.67 -10.46
C ALA A 16 -1.02 11.43 -10.95
N ASP A 17 -0.85 10.28 -10.29
CA ASP A 17 -1.57 9.05 -10.60
C ASP A 17 -3.08 9.23 -10.41
N ASN A 18 -3.52 9.96 -9.38
CA ASN A 18 -4.95 10.28 -9.16
C ASN A 18 -5.54 11.06 -10.34
N LEU A 19 -4.83 12.06 -10.85
CA LEU A 19 -5.25 12.82 -12.03
C LEU A 19 -5.29 11.92 -13.27
N GLY A 20 -4.26 11.10 -13.48
CA GLY A 20 -4.22 10.13 -14.57
C GLY A 20 -5.40 9.16 -14.51
N ILE A 21 -5.75 8.66 -13.33
CA ILE A 21 -6.89 7.75 -13.12
C ILE A 21 -8.21 8.46 -13.42
N LYS A 22 -8.38 9.73 -13.01
CA LYS A 22 -9.57 10.52 -13.35
C LYS A 22 -9.73 10.69 -14.86
N LEU A 23 -8.63 10.84 -15.59
CA LEU A 23 -8.64 10.97 -17.05
C LEU A 23 -8.90 9.63 -17.75
N ASN A 24 -8.23 8.56 -17.31
CA ASN A 24 -8.40 7.23 -17.87
C ASN A 24 -8.19 6.13 -16.82
N ARG A 25 -9.31 5.56 -16.36
CA ARG A 25 -9.33 4.46 -15.38
C ARG A 25 -8.95 3.09 -15.95
N LYS A 26 -8.65 2.97 -17.25
CA LYS A 26 -8.32 1.69 -17.89
C LYS A 26 -6.82 1.42 -17.99
N ILE A 27 -5.97 2.24 -17.37
CA ILE A 27 -4.51 2.10 -17.42
C ILE A 27 -4.03 1.39 -16.15
N PRO A 28 -3.64 0.09 -16.20
CA PRO A 28 -3.25 -0.66 -15.01
C PRO A 28 -1.99 -0.10 -14.33
N ALA A 29 -1.10 0.51 -15.12
CA ALA A 29 0.15 1.07 -14.64
C ALA A 29 -0.06 2.18 -13.60
N LEU A 30 -1.12 2.99 -13.75
CA LEU A 30 -1.42 4.08 -12.81
C LEU A 30 -1.77 3.54 -11.42
N PHE A 31 -2.65 2.54 -11.35
CA PHE A 31 -2.95 1.85 -10.08
C PHE A 31 -1.72 1.16 -9.51
N SER A 32 -0.93 0.49 -10.36
CA SER A 32 0.29 -0.19 -9.93
C SER A 32 1.35 0.78 -9.34
N ASN A 33 1.48 1.97 -9.91
CA ASN A 33 2.39 3.02 -9.43
C ASN A 33 1.87 3.66 -8.14
N ARG A 34 0.57 3.94 -8.07
CA ARG A 34 -0.07 4.47 -6.87
C ARG A 34 0.04 3.50 -5.69
N ALA A 35 -0.13 2.20 -5.93
CA ALA A 35 0.12 1.14 -4.95
C ALA A 35 1.55 1.16 -4.40
N ALA A 36 2.55 1.33 -5.28
CA ALA A 36 3.96 1.41 -4.86
C ALA A 36 4.22 2.62 -3.97
N CYS A 37 3.65 3.78 -4.31
CA CYS A 37 3.76 4.98 -3.50
C CYS A 37 3.04 4.82 -2.15
N HIS A 38 1.87 4.18 -2.14
CA HIS A 38 1.15 3.87 -0.91
C HIS A 38 1.91 2.92 0.02
N LEU A 39 2.64 1.93 -0.49
CA LEU A 39 3.55 1.11 0.32
C LEU A 39 4.63 1.98 1.00
N LYS A 40 5.27 2.88 0.25
CA LYS A 40 6.32 3.76 0.81
C LYS A 40 5.78 4.75 1.84
N LEU A 41 4.52 5.18 1.69
CA LEU A 41 3.81 6.03 2.63
C LEU A 41 3.13 5.27 3.78
N ARG A 42 3.27 3.93 3.84
CA ARG A 42 2.63 3.05 4.83
C ARG A 42 1.09 3.08 4.81
N ASN A 43 0.50 3.45 3.68
CA ASN A 43 -0.94 3.38 3.41
C ASN A 43 -1.31 1.98 2.89
N LEU A 44 -1.11 0.96 3.72
CA LEU A 44 -1.11 -0.45 3.29
C LEU A 44 -2.45 -0.91 2.69
N HIS A 45 -3.58 -0.53 3.29
CA HIS A 45 -4.91 -0.86 2.74
C HIS A 45 -5.13 -0.29 1.34
N LYS A 46 -4.71 0.96 1.10
CA LYS A 46 -4.81 1.59 -0.23
C LYS A 46 -3.89 0.91 -1.25
N ALA A 47 -2.71 0.46 -0.82
CA ALA A 47 -1.82 -0.31 -1.69
C ALA A 47 -2.45 -1.65 -2.12
N ILE A 48 -3.21 -2.31 -1.25
CA ILE A 48 -3.95 -3.54 -1.57
C ILE A 48 -5.07 -3.28 -2.56
N GLU A 49 -5.85 -2.23 -2.33
CA GLU A 49 -6.94 -1.80 -3.21
C GLU A 49 -6.41 -1.53 -4.62
N ASP A 50 -5.40 -0.67 -4.74
CA ASP A 50 -4.80 -0.32 -6.02
C ASP A 50 -4.16 -1.51 -6.74
N SER A 51 -3.49 -2.39 -6.00
CA SER A 51 -2.90 -3.60 -6.59
C SER A 51 -3.98 -4.55 -7.11
N SER A 52 -5.13 -4.64 -6.42
CA SER A 52 -6.27 -5.44 -6.88
C SER A 52 -6.90 -4.85 -8.12
N GLN A 53 -7.09 -3.52 -8.17
CA GLN A 53 -7.61 -2.84 -9.35
C GLN A 53 -6.70 -3.00 -10.58
N ALA A 54 -5.38 -2.95 -10.38
CA ALA A 54 -4.43 -3.21 -11.44
C ALA A 54 -4.57 -4.64 -11.99
N LEU A 55 -4.79 -5.65 -11.13
CA LEU A 55 -4.96 -7.05 -11.54
C LEU A 55 -6.28 -7.27 -12.30
N GLU A 56 -7.37 -6.63 -11.88
CA GLU A 56 -8.65 -6.67 -12.60
C GLU A 56 -8.49 -6.19 -14.05
N LEU A 57 -7.80 -5.05 -14.24
CA LEU A 57 -7.56 -4.48 -15.58
C LEU A 57 -6.55 -5.30 -16.42
N LEU A 58 -5.78 -6.19 -15.81
CA LEU A 58 -4.83 -7.08 -16.48
C LEU A 58 -5.46 -8.45 -16.83
N THR A 59 -6.79 -8.52 -16.83
CA THR A 59 -7.58 -9.70 -17.21
C THR A 59 -8.11 -9.54 -18.64
N PRO A 60 -7.99 -10.57 -19.51
CA PRO A 60 -7.43 -11.89 -19.24
C PRO A 60 -5.90 -11.87 -19.09
N ALA A 61 -5.39 -12.85 -18.32
CA ALA A 61 -3.97 -13.05 -18.13
C ALA A 61 -3.34 -13.55 -19.44
N VAL A 62 -2.42 -12.77 -20.00
CA VAL A 62 -1.65 -13.12 -21.20
C VAL A 62 -0.14 -12.98 -20.94
N ALA A 63 0.70 -13.52 -21.83
CA ALA A 63 2.15 -13.43 -21.67
C ALA A 63 2.63 -11.96 -21.66
N ALA A 64 2.08 -11.12 -22.53
CA ALA A 64 2.45 -9.71 -22.66
C ALA A 64 2.25 -8.90 -21.37
N ASN A 65 1.25 -9.25 -20.56
CA ASN A 65 0.93 -8.51 -19.33
C ASN A 65 1.39 -9.24 -18.05
N ALA A 66 2.13 -10.36 -18.18
CA ALA A 66 2.66 -11.12 -17.05
C ALA A 66 3.59 -10.30 -16.12
N PRO A 67 4.52 -9.45 -16.62
CA PRO A 67 5.37 -8.63 -15.75
C PRO A 67 4.57 -7.62 -14.91
N ALA A 68 3.50 -7.05 -15.49
CA ALA A 68 2.64 -6.11 -14.79
C ALA A 68 1.83 -6.81 -13.69
N ARG A 69 1.29 -8.01 -13.97
CA ARG A 69 0.59 -8.82 -12.97
C ARG A 69 1.52 -9.22 -11.82
N LEU A 70 2.75 -9.64 -12.13
CA LEU A 70 3.74 -9.99 -11.11
C LEU A 70 4.00 -8.80 -10.17
N LYS A 71 4.22 -7.60 -10.70
CA LYS A 71 4.41 -6.39 -9.89
C LYS A 71 3.21 -6.11 -8.99
N ALA A 72 1.99 -6.25 -9.50
CA ALA A 72 0.78 -6.04 -8.71
C ALA A 72 0.63 -7.09 -7.59
N HIS A 73 0.89 -8.37 -7.88
CA HIS A 73 0.89 -9.43 -6.86
C HIS A 73 1.95 -9.20 -5.78
N VAL A 74 3.18 -8.84 -6.16
CA VAL A 74 4.27 -8.54 -5.22
C VAL A 74 3.87 -7.41 -4.30
N ARG A 75 3.38 -6.28 -4.85
CA ARG A 75 2.96 -5.12 -4.04
C ARG A 75 1.82 -5.46 -3.09
N ARG A 76 0.82 -6.21 -3.56
CA ARG A 76 -0.30 -6.67 -2.73
C ARG A 76 0.18 -7.59 -1.60
N GLY A 77 1.05 -8.54 -1.92
CA GLY A 77 1.65 -9.46 -0.96
C GLY A 77 2.48 -8.73 0.10
N THR A 78 3.32 -7.78 -0.31
CA THR A 78 4.09 -6.94 0.62
C THR A 78 3.17 -6.18 1.58
N ALA A 79 2.08 -5.58 1.07
CA ALA A 79 1.13 -4.86 1.91
C ALA A 79 0.44 -5.78 2.93
N PHE A 80 0.07 -7.00 2.53
CA PHE A 80 -0.51 -7.98 3.45
C PHE A 80 0.48 -8.43 4.54
N CYS A 81 1.72 -8.74 4.17
CA CYS A 81 2.75 -9.10 5.15
C CYS A 81 2.98 -7.96 6.16
N GLU A 82 3.07 -6.72 5.69
CA GLU A 82 3.24 -5.56 6.57
C GLU A 82 2.01 -5.30 7.46
N LEU A 83 0.78 -5.56 6.98
CA LEU A 83 -0.44 -5.46 7.79
C LEU A 83 -0.52 -6.55 8.85
N GLN A 84 -0.18 -7.80 8.52
CA GLN A 84 -0.17 -8.90 9.48
C GLN A 84 0.84 -8.63 10.60
N LEU A 85 2.04 -8.14 10.25
CA LEU A 85 3.03 -7.65 11.21
C LEU A 85 2.53 -6.45 12.02
N TYR A 86 1.68 -5.59 11.43
CA TYR A 86 1.07 -4.47 12.13
C TYR A 86 -0.04 -4.91 13.11
N VAL A 87 -0.83 -5.93 12.79
CA VAL A 87 -1.82 -6.50 13.72
C VAL A 87 -1.13 -7.12 14.93
N GLU A 88 -0.01 -7.82 14.73
CA GLU A 88 0.82 -8.33 15.82
C GLU A 88 1.40 -7.19 16.68
N GLY A 89 1.93 -6.12 16.04
CA GLY A 89 2.50 -4.97 16.74
C GLY A 89 1.48 -4.06 17.45
N THR A 90 0.28 -3.88 16.90
CA THR A 90 -0.78 -3.06 17.52
C THR A 90 -1.46 -3.78 18.67
N GLY A 91 -1.66 -5.10 18.57
CA GLY A 91 -2.13 -5.92 19.67
C GLY A 91 -1.22 -5.77 20.89
N LEU A 92 0.10 -5.95 20.71
CA LEU A 92 1.10 -5.79 21.77
C LEU A 92 1.17 -4.37 22.33
N TYR A 93 1.06 -3.34 21.49
CA TYR A 93 1.03 -1.95 21.97
C TYR A 93 -0.20 -1.66 22.84
N SER A 94 -1.40 -2.10 22.41
CA SER A 94 -2.63 -1.95 23.20
C SER A 94 -2.58 -2.69 24.54
N ILE A 95 -2.03 -3.90 24.54
CA ILE A 95 -1.79 -4.68 25.75
C ILE A 95 -0.76 -3.98 26.65
N SER A 96 0.32 -3.43 26.10
CA SER A 96 1.34 -2.71 26.88
C SER A 96 0.78 -1.44 27.53
N MET A 97 -0.06 -0.68 26.83
CA MET A 97 -0.69 0.55 27.33
C MET A 97 -1.76 0.26 28.39
N GLN A 98 -2.48 -0.87 28.26
CA GLN A 98 -3.39 -1.33 29.31
C GLN A 98 -2.62 -1.76 30.56
N ASN A 99 -1.55 -2.56 30.43
CA ASN A 99 -0.79 -3.03 31.58
C ASN A 99 0.00 -1.91 32.30
N THR A 100 0.50 -0.90 31.60
CA THR A 100 1.12 0.27 32.26
C THR A 100 0.11 1.13 33.01
N SER A 101 -1.15 1.17 32.57
CA SER A 101 -2.23 1.86 33.29
C SER A 101 -2.68 1.09 34.54
N THR A 102 -2.60 -0.25 34.53
CA THR A 102 -2.97 -1.08 35.68
C THR A 102 -1.88 -1.15 36.75
N SER A 103 -0.61 -0.98 36.37
CA SER A 103 0.52 -1.08 37.31
C SER A 103 0.77 0.20 38.13
N ALA A 104 0.04 1.29 37.85
CA ALA A 104 0.11 2.55 38.58
C ALA A 104 -0.96 2.70 39.69
N VAL A 105 -1.72 1.63 39.97
CA VAL A 105 -2.85 1.66 40.94
C VAL A 105 -2.71 0.59 42.05
N ILE A 106 -1.49 0.13 42.34
CA ILE A 106 -1.21 -0.70 43.54
C ILE A 106 -0.10 -0.05 44.35
#